data_AF-A0AAN6DV65-F1
#
_entry.id   AF-A0AAN6DV65-F1
#
_cell.length_a   1.000
_cell.length_b   1.000
_cell.length_c   1.000
_cell.angle_alpha   90.00
_cell.angle_beta   90.00
_cell.angle_gamma   90.00
#
_symmetry.space_group_name_H-M   'P 1'
#
loop_
_entity.id
_entity.type
_entity.pdbx_description
1 polymer ?
#
loop_
_entity_poly.entity_id
_entity_poly.type
_entity_poly.pdbx_seq_one_letter_code
_entity_poly.pdbx_strand_id
1 'polypeptide(L)'
;MGASKPSSSSAATRRQKFATLEPRIKNISQATIQKKWKPLPTTSQDKIRQLVLNIKSKRSGSTARIPPLNRSQTSKPKSTSKASIKEEEYEKIVAEITDKLISRLPRMPFPPIPTAAQDDTPFDLSNTLHRVSSLQSQLTTNIQSAHLLSRQIKREQRALKQDRAELAALERGLKSSSELRRKKERGLHPIVQQLDDNQDDAQVEQIKRINTIAGISSTTTTTTATPTLNGDSDPDLGPLLTQLRSHLVSMQNNVAGMKPVVAAIDDTKMALDLFAARKLDPRTR
;
A
#
# COMPACT_ATOMS: atom_id res chain seq x y z
N MET A 1 -23.99 32.22 -41.62
CA MET A 1 -23.86 30.74 -41.63
C MET A 1 -22.37 30.45 -41.60
N GLY A 2 -21.73 29.79 -40.65
CA GLY A 2 -22.12 29.11 -39.42
C GLY A 2 -20.81 28.86 -38.64
N ALA A 3 -20.90 28.87 -37.30
CA ALA A 3 -19.78 28.86 -36.38
C ALA A 3 -19.03 27.52 -36.34
N SER A 4 -17.69 27.58 -36.32
CA SER A 4 -16.80 26.48 -35.92
C SER A 4 -16.83 26.30 -34.40
N LYS A 5 -17.36 25.15 -33.94
CA LYS A 5 -17.28 24.69 -32.54
C LYS A 5 -16.03 23.80 -32.37
N PRO A 6 -15.18 24.03 -31.36
CA PRO A 6 -14.18 23.05 -30.95
C PRO A 6 -14.84 21.91 -30.16
N SER A 7 -14.48 20.68 -30.51
CA SER A 7 -14.88 19.47 -29.81
C SER A 7 -14.26 19.43 -28.41
N SER A 8 -15.02 19.84 -27.40
CA SER A 8 -14.65 19.62 -26.01
C SER A 8 -14.79 18.13 -25.69
N SER A 9 -13.66 17.52 -25.34
CA SER A 9 -13.57 16.16 -24.82
C SER A 9 -14.37 16.06 -23.53
N SER A 10 -15.51 15.38 -23.61
CA SER A 10 -16.32 15.01 -22.46
C SER A 10 -15.62 13.92 -21.67
N ALA A 11 -14.72 14.32 -20.77
CA ALA A 11 -14.29 13.52 -19.63
C ALA A 11 -15.46 13.38 -18.64
N ALA A 12 -16.53 12.74 -19.09
CA ALA A 12 -17.64 12.34 -18.25
C ALA A 12 -17.17 11.15 -17.41
N THR A 13 -16.74 11.44 -16.19
CA THR A 13 -16.56 10.52 -15.08
C THR A 13 -17.60 9.39 -15.13
N ARG A 14 -17.22 8.20 -15.63
CA ARG A 14 -18.02 6.98 -15.46
C ARG A 14 -17.95 6.58 -14.00
N ARG A 15 -18.71 7.27 -13.15
CA ARG A 15 -19.08 6.77 -11.83
C ARG A 15 -19.90 5.52 -12.10
N GLN A 16 -19.26 4.36 -11.98
CA GLN A 16 -19.93 3.07 -12.06
C GLN A 16 -21.07 3.09 -11.05
N LYS A 17 -22.31 3.13 -11.56
CA LYS A 17 -23.49 3.08 -10.71
C LYS A 17 -23.49 1.69 -10.07
N PHE A 18 -23.33 1.63 -8.76
CA PHE A 18 -23.41 0.36 -8.03
C PHE A 18 -24.76 -0.29 -8.31
N ALA A 19 -24.77 -1.61 -8.48
CA ALA A 19 -26.01 -2.36 -8.67
C ALA A 19 -26.88 -2.19 -7.42
N THR A 20 -27.99 -1.47 -7.55
CA THR A 20 -29.00 -1.31 -6.51
C THR A 20 -30.12 -2.32 -6.75
N LEU A 21 -30.44 -3.13 -5.76
CA LEU A 21 -31.59 -4.03 -5.82
C LEU A 21 -32.86 -3.23 -5.57
N GLU A 22 -33.78 -3.21 -6.52
CA GLU A 22 -35.12 -2.64 -6.32
C GLU A 22 -36.05 -3.69 -5.69
N PRO A 23 -36.87 -3.29 -4.68
CA PRO A 23 -37.82 -4.20 -4.08
C PRO A 23 -38.92 -4.55 -5.09
N ARG A 24 -38.91 -5.80 -5.58
CA ARG A 24 -39.93 -6.31 -6.50
C ARG A 24 -40.96 -7.16 -5.75
N ILE A 25 -42.17 -6.64 -5.62
CA ILE A 25 -43.30 -7.38 -5.03
C ILE A 25 -43.92 -8.27 -6.12
N LYS A 26 -44.10 -9.56 -5.83
CA LYS A 26 -44.83 -10.51 -6.68
C LYS A 26 -46.10 -10.96 -5.95
N ASN A 27 -47.26 -10.75 -6.55
CA ASN A 27 -48.53 -11.23 -6.02
C ASN A 27 -48.71 -12.70 -6.39
N ILE A 28 -48.98 -13.56 -5.40
CA ILE A 28 -49.13 -15.01 -5.57
C ILE A 28 -50.52 -15.40 -5.07
N SER A 29 -51.25 -16.20 -5.85
CA SER A 29 -52.59 -16.63 -5.45
C SER A 29 -52.55 -17.60 -4.28
N GLN A 30 -53.56 -17.53 -3.40
CA GLN A 30 -53.69 -18.43 -2.23
C GLN A 30 -53.74 -19.91 -2.62
N ALA A 31 -54.36 -20.22 -3.77
CA ALA A 31 -54.36 -21.56 -4.34
C ALA A 31 -52.95 -22.07 -4.70
N THR A 32 -52.07 -21.19 -5.19
CA THR A 32 -50.67 -21.53 -5.50
C THR A 32 -49.88 -21.79 -4.24
N ILE A 33 -50.11 -21.01 -3.18
CA ILE A 33 -49.50 -21.22 -1.87
C ILE A 33 -49.89 -22.60 -1.34
N GLN A 34 -51.19 -22.90 -1.25
CA GLN A 34 -51.64 -24.19 -0.71
C GLN A 34 -51.19 -25.41 -1.54
N LYS A 35 -51.08 -25.28 -2.86
CA LYS A 35 -50.70 -26.38 -3.76
C LYS A 35 -49.20 -26.61 -3.85
N LYS A 36 -48.39 -25.55 -3.84
CA LYS A 36 -46.94 -25.61 -4.14
C LYS A 36 -46.06 -25.38 -2.92
N TRP A 37 -46.56 -24.72 -1.88
CA TRP A 37 -45.77 -24.43 -0.69
C TRP A 37 -46.03 -25.53 0.32
N LYS A 38 -45.00 -26.34 0.55
CA LYS A 38 -45.04 -27.43 1.53
C LYS A 38 -44.51 -26.90 2.87
N PRO A 39 -44.95 -27.48 4.01
CA PRO A 39 -44.28 -27.22 5.26
C PRO A 39 -42.82 -27.66 5.18
N LEU A 40 -41.96 -26.94 5.89
CA LEU A 40 -40.52 -27.20 5.93
C LEU A 40 -40.24 -28.63 6.45
N PRO A 41 -39.21 -29.34 5.97
CA PRO A 41 -38.81 -30.64 6.54
C PRO A 41 -38.49 -30.55 8.04
N THR A 42 -38.82 -31.60 8.79
CA THR A 42 -38.66 -31.67 10.26
C THR A 42 -37.25 -31.32 10.72
N THR A 43 -36.22 -31.77 10.00
CA THR A 43 -34.80 -31.48 10.29
C THR A 43 -34.48 -29.98 10.25
N SER A 44 -35.06 -29.25 9.31
CA SER A 44 -34.89 -27.80 9.19
C SER A 44 -35.77 -27.04 10.20
N GLN A 45 -36.94 -27.60 10.56
CA GLN A 45 -37.75 -27.05 11.66
C GLN A 45 -37.00 -27.10 12.99
N ASP A 46 -36.30 -28.20 13.27
CA ASP A 46 -35.53 -28.36 14.50
C ASP A 46 -34.34 -27.40 14.57
N LYS A 47 -33.67 -27.14 13.45
CA LYS A 47 -32.62 -26.08 13.37
C LYS A 47 -33.19 -24.70 13.65
N ILE A 48 -34.36 -24.36 13.11
CA ILE A 48 -35.02 -23.08 13.38
C ILE A 48 -35.44 -22.98 14.86
N ARG A 49 -35.99 -24.05 15.44
CA ARG A 49 -36.30 -24.11 16.88
C ARG A 49 -35.04 -23.86 17.71
N GLN A 50 -33.92 -24.51 17.37
CA GLN A 50 -32.64 -24.27 18.04
C GLN A 50 -32.16 -22.82 17.88
N LEU A 51 -32.30 -22.19 16.71
CA LEU A 51 -31.93 -20.78 16.52
C LEU A 51 -32.80 -19.84 17.35
N VAL A 52 -34.13 -20.05 17.35
CA VAL A 52 -35.08 -19.24 18.14
C VAL A 52 -34.83 -19.41 19.64
N LEU A 53 -34.59 -20.63 20.10
CA LEU A 53 -34.21 -20.93 21.48
C LEU A 53 -32.85 -20.33 21.85
N ASN A 54 -31.88 -20.36 20.92
CA ASN A 54 -30.58 -19.70 21.10
C ASN A 54 -30.73 -18.17 21.22
N ILE A 55 -31.65 -17.55 20.49
CA ILE A 55 -31.92 -16.11 20.60
C ILE A 55 -32.56 -15.80 21.96
N LYS A 56 -33.51 -16.63 22.41
CA LYS A 56 -34.12 -16.55 23.75
C LYS A 56 -33.06 -16.71 24.85
N SER A 57 -32.19 -17.71 24.75
CA SER A 57 -31.15 -18.02 25.74
C SER A 57 -29.99 -17.02 25.75
N LYS A 58 -29.50 -16.59 24.58
CA LYS A 58 -28.39 -15.61 24.48
C LYS A 58 -28.75 -14.24 25.02
N ARG A 59 -30.04 -13.90 25.08
CA ARG A 59 -30.54 -12.62 25.59
C ARG A 59 -30.97 -12.71 27.06
N SER A 60 -31.54 -13.83 27.47
CA SER A 60 -32.01 -14.09 28.85
C SER A 60 -30.90 -14.27 29.90
N GLY A 61 -29.60 -14.21 29.56
CA GLY A 61 -28.55 -14.44 30.56
C GLY A 61 -27.09 -14.21 30.16
N SER A 62 -26.79 -13.49 29.08
CA SER A 62 -25.38 -13.28 28.71
C SER A 62 -25.11 -11.89 28.14
N THR A 63 -24.66 -11.03 29.04
CA THR A 63 -23.92 -9.79 28.79
C THR A 63 -22.57 -10.08 28.11
N ALA A 64 -22.52 -10.69 26.91
CA ALA A 64 -21.22 -11.13 26.36
C ALA A 64 -20.95 -10.89 24.87
N ARG A 65 -21.78 -10.15 24.10
CA ARG A 65 -21.33 -9.79 22.74
C ARG A 65 -21.80 -8.49 22.13
N ILE A 66 -22.72 -7.77 22.74
CA ILE A 66 -23.05 -6.41 22.32
C ILE A 66 -22.91 -5.53 23.56
N PRO A 67 -21.78 -4.84 23.74
CA PRO A 67 -21.71 -3.78 24.73
C PRO A 67 -22.82 -2.77 24.39
N PRO A 68 -23.67 -2.36 25.34
CA PRO A 68 -24.53 -1.21 25.11
C PRO A 68 -23.62 -0.02 24.80
N LEU A 69 -23.68 0.47 23.56
CA LEU A 69 -23.02 1.70 23.15
C LEU A 69 -23.59 2.80 24.05
N ASN A 70 -22.79 3.27 25.01
CA ASN A 70 -23.10 4.24 26.06
C ASN A 70 -23.70 3.65 27.36
N ARG A 71 -22.86 3.03 28.19
CA ARG A 71 -23.10 3.06 29.64
C ARG A 71 -21.82 3.50 30.37
N SER A 72 -21.77 4.80 30.61
CA SER A 72 -20.86 5.43 31.57
C SER A 72 -20.97 4.72 32.91
N GLN A 73 -19.82 4.27 33.41
CA GLN A 73 -19.62 3.61 34.69
C GLN A 73 -19.74 4.62 35.83
N THR A 74 -20.94 4.95 36.28
CA THR A 74 -21.17 5.45 37.65
C THR A 74 -22.63 5.25 38.08
N SER A 75 -22.83 4.38 39.07
CA SER A 75 -23.76 4.52 40.23
C SER A 75 -24.46 3.21 40.62
N LYS A 76 -24.51 3.04 41.95
CA LYS A 76 -25.08 1.94 42.73
C LYS A 76 -26.59 1.74 42.48
N PRO A 77 -27.15 0.56 42.83
CA PRO A 77 -28.48 0.14 42.42
C PRO A 77 -29.54 0.77 43.32
N LYS A 78 -30.27 1.76 42.80
CA LYS A 78 -31.47 2.30 43.45
C LYS A 78 -32.40 2.93 42.41
N SER A 79 -33.08 2.05 41.69
CA SER A 79 -34.48 2.20 41.29
C SER A 79 -34.77 1.09 40.30
N THR A 80 -35.85 0.36 40.53
CA THR A 80 -36.60 -0.40 39.52
C THR A 80 -37.17 0.63 38.53
N SER A 81 -36.27 1.28 37.79
CA SER A 81 -36.61 2.36 36.88
C SER A 81 -37.42 1.76 35.73
N LYS A 82 -38.30 2.57 35.15
CA LYS A 82 -39.16 2.22 34.01
C LYS A 82 -38.42 1.49 32.87
N ALA A 83 -37.08 1.56 32.80
CA ALA A 83 -36.25 0.78 31.89
C ALA A 83 -36.24 -0.73 32.20
N SER A 84 -36.16 -1.15 33.47
CA SER A 84 -36.25 -2.56 33.88
C SER A 84 -37.62 -3.17 33.61
N ILE A 85 -38.70 -2.42 33.86
CA ILE A 85 -40.07 -2.84 33.55
C ILE A 85 -40.25 -2.97 32.02
N LYS A 86 -39.70 -2.03 31.23
CA LYS A 86 -39.69 -2.11 29.76
C LYS A 86 -38.87 -3.29 29.24
N GLU A 87 -37.78 -3.64 29.92
CA GLU A 87 -36.95 -4.81 29.58
C GLU A 87 -37.68 -6.12 29.90
N GLU A 88 -38.36 -6.21 31.05
CA GLU A 88 -39.21 -7.35 31.40
C GLU A 88 -40.41 -7.50 30.47
N GLU A 89 -41.07 -6.40 30.10
CA GLU A 89 -42.16 -6.40 29.10
C GLU A 89 -41.63 -6.84 27.73
N TYR A 90 -40.46 -6.36 27.33
CA TYR A 90 -39.80 -6.78 26.09
C TYR A 90 -39.47 -8.28 26.10
N GLU A 91 -38.88 -8.80 27.17
CA GLU A 91 -38.57 -10.22 27.31
C GLU A 91 -39.84 -11.09 27.31
N LYS A 92 -40.94 -10.62 27.93
CA LYS A 92 -42.26 -11.28 27.85
C LYS A 92 -42.81 -11.29 26.42
N ILE A 93 -42.73 -10.17 25.71
CA ILE A 93 -43.16 -10.07 24.31
C ILE A 93 -42.32 -11.00 23.42
N VAL A 94 -41.00 -11.03 23.62
CA VAL A 94 -40.09 -11.91 22.89
C VAL A 94 -40.42 -13.38 23.18
N ALA A 95 -40.66 -13.75 24.44
CA ALA A 95 -41.07 -15.09 24.81
C ALA A 95 -42.38 -15.50 24.12
N GLU A 96 -43.41 -14.64 24.18
CA GLU A 96 -44.70 -14.91 23.55
C GLU A 96 -44.58 -15.04 22.02
N ILE A 97 -43.77 -14.19 21.38
CA ILE A 97 -43.46 -14.29 19.95
C ILE A 97 -42.71 -15.60 19.66
N THR A 98 -41.74 -16.00 20.48
CA THR A 98 -40.99 -17.24 20.28
C THR A 98 -41.89 -18.46 20.36
N ASP A 99 -42.81 -18.51 21.32
CA ASP A 99 -43.75 -19.62 21.49
C ASP A 99 -44.80 -19.66 20.36
N LYS A 100 -45.26 -18.49 19.90
CA LYS A 100 -46.11 -18.35 18.70
C LYS A 100 -45.37 -18.81 17.43
N LEU A 101 -44.09 -18.49 17.28
CA LEU A 101 -43.29 -18.91 16.13
C LEU A 101 -43.03 -20.43 16.14
N ILE A 102 -42.68 -21.00 17.29
CA ILE A 102 -42.44 -22.44 17.44
C ILE A 102 -43.72 -23.25 17.17
N SER A 103 -44.87 -22.78 17.65
CA SER A 103 -46.17 -23.44 17.44
C SER A 103 -46.69 -23.29 16.00
N ARG A 104 -46.35 -22.20 15.29
CA ARG A 104 -46.78 -21.97 13.90
C ARG A 104 -45.83 -22.54 12.85
N LEU A 105 -44.58 -22.82 13.21
CA LEU A 105 -43.57 -23.40 12.33
C LEU A 105 -44.02 -24.65 11.55
N PRO A 106 -44.69 -25.66 12.15
CA PRO A 106 -45.13 -26.84 11.40
C PRO A 106 -46.28 -26.57 10.42
N ARG A 107 -47.01 -25.45 10.60
CA ARG A 107 -48.18 -25.10 9.78
C ARG A 107 -47.90 -23.98 8.78
N MET A 108 -46.71 -23.39 8.80
CA MET A 108 -46.35 -22.31 7.90
C MET A 108 -45.98 -22.88 6.51
N PRO A 109 -46.69 -22.47 5.44
CA PRO A 109 -46.31 -22.88 4.09
C PRO A 109 -45.05 -22.12 3.68
N PHE A 110 -44.01 -22.85 3.26
CA PHE A 110 -42.78 -22.23 2.74
C PHE A 110 -42.74 -22.35 1.22
N PRO A 111 -42.30 -21.29 0.51
CA PRO A 111 -42.15 -21.34 -0.93
C PRO A 111 -41.22 -22.49 -1.33
N PRO A 112 -41.50 -23.19 -2.44
CA PRO A 112 -40.58 -24.20 -2.96
C PRO A 112 -39.25 -23.53 -3.28
N ILE A 113 -38.16 -24.15 -2.83
CA ILE A 113 -36.80 -23.70 -3.15
C ILE A 113 -36.68 -23.80 -4.68
N PRO A 114 -36.45 -22.69 -5.40
CA PRO A 114 -36.24 -22.75 -6.84
C PRO A 114 -35.00 -23.61 -7.10
N THR A 115 -35.11 -24.61 -7.97
CA THR A 115 -33.99 -25.46 -8.39
C THR A 115 -32.84 -24.67 -9.05
N ALA A 116 -33.12 -23.44 -9.51
CA ALA A 116 -32.10 -22.49 -10.01
C ALA A 116 -31.32 -21.76 -8.89
N ALA A 117 -31.74 -21.87 -7.63
CA ALA A 117 -30.99 -21.39 -6.46
C ALA A 117 -30.07 -22.49 -5.87
N GLN A 118 -29.81 -23.54 -6.64
CA GLN A 118 -28.84 -24.59 -6.33
C GLN A 118 -27.41 -24.19 -6.74
N ASP A 119 -27.23 -22.98 -7.28
CA ASP A 119 -25.97 -22.24 -7.16
C ASP A 119 -25.81 -21.80 -5.68
N ASP A 120 -25.58 -22.80 -4.84
CA ASP A 120 -25.18 -22.70 -3.44
C ASP A 120 -23.78 -22.10 -3.35
N THR A 121 -23.61 -20.83 -3.72
CA THR A 121 -22.63 -20.02 -2.99
C THR A 121 -23.38 -19.45 -1.79
N PRO A 122 -23.36 -20.12 -0.62
CA PRO A 122 -23.93 -19.55 0.58
C PRO A 122 -23.29 -18.18 0.76
N PHE A 123 -24.11 -17.15 0.94
CA PHE A 123 -23.61 -15.85 1.36
C PHE A 123 -22.97 -16.02 2.74
N ASP A 124 -21.67 -16.31 2.75
CA ASP A 124 -20.92 -16.50 3.96
C ASP A 124 -20.52 -15.13 4.49
N LEU A 125 -21.33 -14.64 5.42
CA LEU A 125 -21.06 -13.40 6.13
C LEU A 125 -19.65 -13.42 6.76
N SER A 126 -19.18 -14.57 7.24
CA SER A 126 -17.86 -14.65 7.88
C SER A 126 -16.75 -14.41 6.86
N ASN A 127 -16.79 -15.07 5.71
CA ASN A 127 -15.82 -14.88 4.63
C ASN A 127 -15.86 -13.45 4.06
N THR A 128 -17.05 -12.86 3.89
CA THR A 128 -17.16 -11.46 3.44
C THR A 128 -16.57 -10.49 4.46
N LEU A 129 -16.79 -10.69 5.76
CA LEU A 129 -16.17 -9.87 6.82
C LEU A 129 -14.65 -10.06 6.87
N HIS A 130 -14.14 -11.28 6.71
CA HIS A 130 -12.70 -11.53 6.61
C HIS A 130 -12.09 -10.81 5.40
N ARG A 131 -12.75 -10.87 4.24
CA ARG A 131 -12.32 -10.12 3.05
C ARG A 131 -12.32 -8.62 3.30
N VAL A 132 -13.36 -8.07 3.94
CA VAL A 132 -13.42 -6.64 4.29
C VAL A 132 -12.27 -6.26 5.22
N SER A 133 -12.01 -7.06 6.26
CA SER A 133 -10.90 -6.83 7.19
C SER A 133 -9.53 -6.86 6.48
N SER A 134 -9.32 -7.83 5.59
CA SER A 134 -8.09 -7.91 4.79
C SER A 134 -7.93 -6.73 3.83
N LEU A 135 -9.02 -6.25 3.22
CA LEU A 135 -8.97 -5.07 2.35
C LEU A 135 -8.71 -3.79 3.14
N GLN A 136 -9.28 -3.68 4.35
CA GLN A 136 -9.02 -2.58 5.25
C GLN A 136 -7.55 -2.55 5.69
N SER A 137 -6.96 -3.69 6.06
CA SER A 137 -5.55 -3.74 6.44
C SER A 137 -4.64 -3.35 5.27
N GLN A 138 -4.91 -3.86 4.06
CA GLN A 138 -4.18 -3.48 2.85
C GLN A 138 -4.29 -1.98 2.55
N LEU A 139 -5.50 -1.42 2.68
CA LEU A 139 -5.75 0.01 2.48
C LEU A 139 -4.98 0.84 3.50
N THR A 140 -4.98 0.48 4.78
CA THR A 140 -4.21 1.17 5.82
C THR A 140 -2.72 1.12 5.54
N THR A 141 -2.17 -0.05 5.18
CA THR A 141 -0.74 -0.19 4.82
C THR A 141 -0.38 0.68 3.62
N ASN A 142 -1.22 0.71 2.58
CA ASN A 142 -0.98 1.54 1.39
C ASN A 142 -1.07 3.05 1.70
N ILE A 143 -2.02 3.46 2.54
CA ILE A 143 -2.10 4.86 3.00
C ILE A 143 -0.83 5.25 3.77
N GLN A 144 -0.35 4.38 4.67
CA GLN A 144 0.87 4.61 5.43
C GLN A 144 2.10 4.69 4.52
N SER A 145 2.24 3.78 3.55
CA SER A 145 3.36 3.82 2.59
C SER A 145 3.31 5.08 1.72
N ALA A 146 2.13 5.49 1.26
CA ALA A 146 1.94 6.73 0.50
C ALA A 146 2.35 7.97 1.32
N HIS A 147 2.03 8.01 2.63
CA HIS A 147 2.48 9.07 3.52
C HIS A 147 4.00 9.09 3.70
N LEU A 148 4.63 7.93 3.86
CA LEU A 148 6.09 7.82 3.97
C LEU A 148 6.78 8.31 2.70
N LEU A 149 6.32 7.87 1.53
CA LEU A 149 6.85 8.31 0.24
C LEU A 149 6.65 9.81 0.04
N SER A 150 5.48 10.34 0.38
CA SER A 150 5.22 11.78 0.31
C SER A 150 6.15 12.60 1.21
N ARG A 151 6.48 12.08 2.40
CA ARG A 151 7.44 12.71 3.30
C ARG A 151 8.86 12.65 2.74
N GLN A 152 9.25 11.53 2.16
CA GLN A 152 10.56 11.35 1.53
C GLN A 152 10.73 12.28 0.32
N ILE A 153 9.73 12.37 -0.55
CA ILE A 153 9.71 13.29 -1.69
C ILE A 153 9.87 14.74 -1.20
N LYS A 154 9.15 15.14 -0.14
CA LYS A 154 9.30 16.50 0.42
C LYS A 154 10.70 16.75 0.98
N ARG A 155 11.35 15.73 1.56
CA ARG A 155 12.73 15.83 2.05
C ARG A 155 13.70 16.01 0.89
N GLU A 156 13.59 15.19 -0.14
CA GLU A 156 14.43 15.26 -1.34
C GLU A 156 14.23 16.57 -2.11
N GLN A 157 12.99 17.04 -2.25
CA GLN A 157 12.71 18.35 -2.85
C GLN A 157 13.38 19.50 -2.11
N ARG A 158 13.49 19.43 -0.77
CA ARG A 158 14.20 20.43 0.03
C ARG A 158 15.71 20.36 -0.18
N ALA A 159 16.29 19.16 -0.18
CA ALA A 159 17.71 18.95 -0.46
C ALA A 159 18.05 19.47 -1.87
N LEU A 160 17.28 19.08 -2.88
CA LEU A 160 17.46 19.55 -4.25
C LEU A 160 17.35 21.09 -4.36
N LYS A 161 16.48 21.72 -3.58
CA LYS A 161 16.38 23.19 -3.54
C LYS A 161 17.64 23.83 -2.93
N GLN A 162 18.24 23.21 -1.92
CA GLN A 162 19.51 23.66 -1.34
C GLN A 162 20.64 23.50 -2.37
N ASP A 163 20.77 22.32 -2.98
CA ASP A 163 21.80 22.05 -4.00
C ASP A 163 21.69 23.03 -5.18
N ARG A 164 20.46 23.31 -5.66
CA ARG A 164 20.24 24.31 -6.71
C ARG A 164 20.63 25.72 -6.28
N ALA A 165 20.40 26.08 -5.01
CA ALA A 165 20.80 27.38 -4.49
C ALA A 165 22.32 27.49 -4.37
N GLU A 166 23.00 26.41 -3.95
CA GLU A 166 24.47 26.32 -3.90
C GLU A 166 25.09 26.41 -5.29
N LEU A 167 24.57 25.64 -6.26
CA LEU A 167 25.01 25.74 -7.65
C LEU A 167 24.82 27.15 -8.21
N ALA A 168 23.67 27.78 -7.97
CA ALA A 168 23.45 29.16 -8.39
C ALA A 168 24.40 30.16 -7.71
N ALA A 169 24.82 29.90 -6.46
CA ALA A 169 25.82 30.72 -5.78
C ALA A 169 27.21 30.53 -6.40
N LEU A 170 27.61 29.29 -6.69
CA LEU A 170 28.88 28.98 -7.36
C LEU A 170 28.93 29.55 -8.77
N GLU A 171 27.85 29.44 -9.55
CA GLU A 171 27.77 30.04 -10.88
C GLU A 171 27.91 31.57 -10.84
N ARG A 172 27.28 32.23 -9.87
CA ARG A 172 27.45 33.68 -9.67
C ARG A 172 28.88 34.02 -9.26
N GLY A 173 29.50 33.22 -8.38
CA GLY A 173 30.89 33.40 -7.96
C GLY A 173 31.88 33.20 -9.11
N LEU A 174 31.66 32.21 -9.98
CA LEU A 174 32.49 31.98 -11.16
C LEU A 174 32.34 33.11 -12.18
N LYS A 175 31.11 33.59 -12.42
CA LYS A 175 30.84 34.75 -13.29
C LYS A 175 31.48 36.02 -12.76
N SER A 176 31.37 36.31 -11.46
CA SER A 176 31.99 37.50 -10.88
C SER A 176 33.52 37.41 -10.87
N SER A 177 34.08 36.23 -10.62
CA SER A 177 35.52 35.96 -10.72
C SER A 177 36.03 36.17 -12.14
N SER A 178 35.35 35.61 -13.15
CA SER A 178 35.76 35.77 -14.55
C SER A 178 35.63 37.21 -15.03
N GLU A 179 34.60 37.94 -14.61
CA GLU A 179 34.46 39.38 -14.88
C GLU A 179 35.58 40.21 -14.22
N LEU A 180 35.95 39.90 -12.97
CA LEU A 180 37.07 40.53 -12.29
C LEU A 180 38.39 40.21 -12.99
N ARG A 181 38.61 38.96 -13.39
CA ARG A 181 39.78 38.52 -14.17
C ARG A 181 39.87 39.32 -15.47
N ARG A 182 38.78 39.38 -16.25
CA ARG A 182 38.70 40.17 -17.49
C ARG A 182 38.96 41.66 -17.27
N LYS A 183 38.50 42.24 -16.15
CA LYS A 183 38.81 43.64 -15.80
C LYS A 183 40.29 43.85 -15.48
N LYS A 184 40.92 42.91 -14.78
CA LYS A 184 42.36 42.94 -14.49
C LYS A 184 43.19 42.79 -15.78
N GLU A 185 42.81 41.86 -16.65
CA GLU A 185 43.47 41.62 -17.94
C GLU A 185 43.46 42.85 -18.85
N ARG A 186 42.37 43.64 -18.85
CA ARG A 186 42.31 44.91 -19.61
C ARG A 186 43.36 45.94 -19.20
N GLY A 187 43.93 45.82 -17.99
CA GLY A 187 45.01 46.68 -17.50
C GLY A 187 46.41 46.10 -17.68
N LEU A 188 46.54 44.89 -18.23
CA LEU A 188 47.82 44.22 -18.44
C LEU A 188 48.40 44.53 -19.83
N HIS A 189 49.73 44.52 -19.92
CA HIS A 189 50.44 44.68 -21.19
C HIS A 189 50.32 43.40 -22.03
N PRO A 190 50.17 43.47 -23.37
CA PRO A 190 49.87 42.32 -24.23
C PRO A 190 50.84 41.12 -24.13
N ILE A 191 52.09 41.34 -23.72
CA ILE A 191 53.09 40.27 -23.51
C ILE A 191 52.77 39.43 -22.27
N VAL A 192 52.26 40.05 -21.20
CA VAL A 192 51.85 39.34 -19.98
C VAL A 192 50.57 38.54 -20.22
N GLN A 193 49.68 39.07 -21.06
CA GLN A 193 48.46 38.38 -21.48
C GLN A 193 48.77 37.07 -22.23
N GLN A 194 49.80 37.06 -23.10
CA GLN A 194 50.24 35.84 -23.79
C GLN A 194 50.87 34.80 -22.85
N LEU A 195 51.47 35.20 -21.74
CA LEU A 195 52.08 34.26 -20.78
C LEU A 195 51.02 33.56 -19.90
N ASP A 196 49.95 34.26 -19.55
CA ASP A 196 48.84 33.72 -18.74
C ASP A 196 48.03 32.66 -19.52
N ASP A 197 47.71 32.92 -20.79
CA ASP A 197 47.01 31.96 -21.66
C ASP A 197 47.81 30.64 -21.84
N ASN A 198 49.14 30.73 -21.93
CA ASN A 198 50.01 29.55 -22.04
C ASN A 198 50.13 28.75 -20.73
N GLN A 199 49.92 29.38 -19.56
CA GLN A 199 49.96 28.69 -18.25
C GLN A 199 48.67 27.93 -17.97
N ASP A 200 47.50 28.49 -18.33
CA ASP A 200 46.21 27.84 -18.12
C ASP A 200 46.09 26.53 -18.92
N ASP A 201 46.53 26.51 -20.18
CA ASP A 201 46.56 25.30 -21.01
C ASP A 201 47.49 24.22 -20.45
N ALA A 202 48.64 24.61 -19.90
CA ALA A 202 49.60 23.69 -19.28
C ALA A 202 49.06 23.07 -17.97
N GLN A 203 48.34 23.84 -17.15
CA GLN A 203 47.73 23.35 -15.91
C GLN A 203 46.55 22.40 -16.17
N VAL A 204 45.71 22.70 -17.18
CA VAL A 204 44.60 21.81 -17.56
C VAL A 204 45.12 20.46 -18.06
N GLU A 205 46.20 20.44 -18.84
CA GLU A 205 46.85 19.20 -19.27
C GLU A 205 47.49 18.43 -18.11
N GLN A 206 48.06 19.12 -17.13
CA GLN A 206 48.61 18.49 -15.93
C GLN A 206 47.52 17.85 -15.06
N ILE A 207 46.38 18.51 -14.89
CA ILE A 207 45.22 17.97 -14.15
C ILE A 207 44.64 16.76 -14.88
N LYS A 208 44.56 16.79 -16.23
CA LYS A 208 44.16 15.61 -17.02
C LYS A 208 45.12 14.44 -16.83
N ARG A 209 46.44 14.68 -16.85
CA ARG A 209 47.46 13.64 -16.60
C ARG A 209 47.30 13.04 -15.19
N ILE A 210 47.10 13.87 -14.17
CA ILE A 210 46.90 13.41 -12.78
C ILE A 210 45.61 12.60 -12.65
N ASN A 211 44.51 13.02 -13.26
CA ASN A 211 43.26 12.26 -13.26
C ASN A 211 43.37 10.91 -13.99
N THR A 212 44.22 10.85 -15.03
CA THR A 212 44.51 9.60 -15.76
C THR A 212 45.34 8.65 -14.91
N ILE A 213 46.34 9.17 -14.19
CA ILE A 213 47.19 8.40 -13.25
C ILE A 213 46.37 7.92 -12.03
N ALA A 214 45.44 8.74 -11.55
CA ALA A 214 44.55 8.43 -10.43
C ALA A 214 43.37 7.51 -10.80
N GLY A 215 43.26 7.07 -12.07
CA GLY A 215 42.23 6.12 -12.51
C GLY A 215 40.80 6.67 -12.50
N ILE A 216 40.61 7.99 -12.45
CA ILE A 216 39.30 8.64 -12.45
C ILE A 216 38.86 8.84 -13.91
N SER A 217 38.75 7.74 -14.66
CA SER A 217 38.14 7.79 -16.00
C SER A 217 36.64 7.54 -15.88
N SER A 218 35.86 8.50 -16.37
CA SER A 218 34.41 8.40 -16.54
C SER A 218 34.08 7.38 -17.64
N THR A 219 34.25 6.10 -17.39
CA THR A 219 33.55 5.04 -18.13
C THR A 219 33.42 3.81 -17.25
N THR A 220 32.23 3.26 -17.32
CA THR A 220 31.67 2.15 -16.55
C THR A 220 32.49 0.86 -16.52
N THR A 221 32.39 0.22 -15.36
CA THR A 221 32.33 -1.24 -15.09
C THR A 221 33.61 -2.07 -15.07
N THR A 222 33.70 -2.83 -13.95
CA THR A 222 34.38 -4.11 -13.75
C THR A 222 35.89 -4.12 -13.86
N THR A 223 36.57 -4.23 -12.72
CA THR A 223 37.15 -5.51 -12.29
C THR A 223 37.77 -5.39 -10.91
N THR A 224 37.56 -6.45 -10.14
CA THR A 224 38.24 -6.81 -8.91
C THR A 224 39.77 -6.74 -9.08
N ALA A 225 40.38 -5.67 -8.58
CA ALA A 225 41.79 -5.66 -8.24
C ALA A 225 41.89 -5.03 -6.86
N THR A 226 42.04 -5.88 -5.84
CA THR A 226 42.49 -5.44 -4.52
C THR A 226 43.91 -4.89 -4.68
N PRO A 227 44.15 -3.58 -4.48
CA PRO A 227 45.52 -3.09 -4.42
C PRO A 227 46.06 -3.55 -3.07
N THR A 228 46.91 -4.58 -3.08
CA THR A 228 47.74 -4.91 -1.93
C THR A 228 48.76 -3.77 -1.79
N LEU A 229 48.36 -2.72 -1.07
CA LEU A 229 49.23 -1.68 -0.56
C LEU A 229 50.04 -2.25 0.60
N ASN A 230 50.96 -3.15 0.29
CA ASN A 230 52.12 -3.41 1.14
C ASN A 230 53.19 -2.40 0.72
N GLY A 231 53.01 -1.17 1.19
CA GLY A 231 53.96 -0.07 1.05
C GLY A 231 54.41 0.34 2.45
N ASP A 232 55.72 0.37 2.63
CA ASP A 232 56.42 0.36 3.91
C ASP A 232 56.06 1.49 4.89
N SER A 233 55.83 1.07 6.14
CA SER A 233 56.33 1.69 7.39
C SER A 233 56.15 3.20 7.61
N ASP A 234 54.90 3.67 7.66
CA ASP A 234 54.56 4.91 8.36
C ASP A 234 53.74 4.57 9.63
N PRO A 235 54.25 4.79 10.85
CA PRO A 235 53.61 4.34 12.09
C PRO A 235 52.21 4.92 12.32
N ASP A 236 51.91 6.05 11.69
CA ASP A 236 50.60 6.72 11.76
C ASP A 236 49.60 6.22 10.69
N LEU A 237 50.07 5.53 9.65
CA LEU A 237 49.23 5.02 8.56
C LEU A 237 48.65 3.62 8.87
N GLY A 238 49.33 2.84 9.71
CA GLY A 238 48.85 1.56 10.22
C GLY A 238 47.47 1.60 10.89
N PRO A 239 47.20 2.51 11.84
CA PRO A 239 45.87 2.61 12.46
C PRO A 239 44.79 3.03 11.45
N LEU A 240 45.11 3.88 10.48
CA LEU A 240 44.16 4.28 9.43
C LEU A 240 43.83 3.13 8.46
N LEU A 241 44.84 2.35 8.05
CA LEU A 241 44.64 1.19 7.18
C LEU A 241 43.86 0.07 7.88
N THR A 242 44.10 -0.15 9.18
CA THR A 242 43.32 -1.10 9.98
C THR A 242 41.89 -0.62 10.18
N GLN A 243 41.66 0.68 10.39
CA GLN A 243 40.31 1.26 10.43
C GLN A 243 39.60 1.12 9.08
N LEU A 244 40.28 1.37 7.97
CA LEU A 244 39.71 1.21 6.63
C LEU A 244 39.41 -0.27 6.34
N ARG A 245 40.32 -1.18 6.69
CA ARG A 245 40.10 -2.63 6.55
C ARG A 245 38.93 -3.11 7.40
N SER A 246 38.81 -2.66 8.65
CA SER A 246 37.67 -3.01 9.50
C SER A 246 36.35 -2.45 8.95
N HIS A 247 36.37 -1.23 8.39
CA HIS A 247 35.19 -0.64 7.74
C HIS A 247 34.79 -1.39 6.47
N LEU A 248 35.76 -1.77 5.61
CA LEU A 248 35.51 -2.58 4.42
C LEU A 248 34.99 -3.97 4.78
N VAL A 249 35.52 -4.61 5.82
CA VAL A 249 35.02 -5.90 6.32
C VAL A 249 33.61 -5.76 6.87
N SER A 250 33.29 -4.67 7.57
CA SER A 250 31.93 -4.37 8.04
C SER A 250 30.96 -4.16 6.88
N MET A 251 31.35 -3.38 5.86
CA MET A 251 30.55 -3.23 4.64
C MET A 251 30.39 -4.55 3.89
N GLN A 252 31.44 -5.37 3.80
CA GLN A 252 31.38 -6.68 3.18
C GLN A 252 30.41 -7.61 3.91
N ASN A 253 30.41 -7.61 5.25
CA ASN A 253 29.49 -8.41 6.05
C ASN A 253 28.04 -7.92 5.92
N ASN A 254 27.82 -6.60 5.86
CA ASN A 254 26.50 -6.01 5.61
C ASN A 254 25.99 -6.37 4.19
N VAL A 255 26.87 -6.41 3.19
CA VAL A 255 26.53 -6.78 1.81
C VAL A 255 26.39 -8.30 1.65
N ALA A 256 27.08 -9.12 2.45
CA ALA A 256 26.99 -10.57 2.38
C ALA A 256 25.56 -11.08 2.64
N GLY A 257 24.82 -10.45 3.56
CA GLY A 257 23.41 -10.75 3.81
C GLY A 257 22.47 -10.39 2.64
N MET A 258 22.89 -9.48 1.75
CA MET A 258 22.10 -9.08 0.58
C MET A 258 22.36 -9.95 -0.66
N LYS A 259 23.48 -10.67 -0.73
CA LYS A 259 23.78 -11.60 -1.83
C LYS A 259 22.68 -12.65 -2.12
N PRO A 260 22.09 -13.34 -1.13
CA PRO A 260 21.01 -14.29 -1.40
C PRO A 260 19.74 -13.61 -1.91
N VAL A 261 19.50 -12.35 -1.53
CA VAL A 261 18.35 -11.57 -2.05
C VAL A 261 18.56 -11.22 -3.50
N VAL A 262 19.77 -10.82 -3.89
CA VAL A 262 20.11 -10.57 -5.30
C VAL A 262 19.97 -11.84 -6.13
N ALA A 263 20.47 -12.98 -5.63
CA ALA A 263 20.30 -14.28 -6.30
C ALA A 263 18.82 -14.67 -6.46
N ALA A 264 18.00 -14.49 -5.43
CA ALA A 264 16.56 -14.75 -5.51
C ALA A 264 15.85 -13.81 -6.50
N ILE A 265 16.27 -12.55 -6.61
CA ILE A 265 15.74 -11.62 -7.61
C ILE A 265 16.11 -12.10 -9.01
N ASP A 266 17.35 -12.52 -9.24
CA ASP A 266 17.77 -13.05 -10.53
C ASP A 266 17.02 -14.33 -10.91
N ASP A 267 16.78 -15.24 -9.95
CA ASP A 267 15.96 -16.43 -10.14
C ASP A 267 14.51 -16.08 -10.51
N THR A 268 13.90 -15.11 -9.81
CA THR A 268 12.54 -14.66 -10.15
C THR A 268 12.47 -13.99 -11.51
N LYS A 269 13.52 -13.24 -11.90
CA LYS A 269 13.62 -12.63 -13.23
C LYS A 269 13.73 -13.72 -14.30
N MET A 270 14.57 -14.73 -14.11
CA MET A 270 14.64 -15.88 -15.02
C MET A 270 13.32 -16.62 -15.11
N ALA A 271 12.61 -16.82 -14.00
CA ALA A 271 11.30 -17.46 -13.99
C ALA A 271 10.24 -16.63 -14.74
N LEU A 272 10.28 -15.31 -14.61
CA LEU A 272 9.41 -14.39 -15.35
C LEU A 272 9.74 -14.37 -16.84
N ASP A 273 11.03 -14.36 -17.21
CA ASP A 273 11.47 -14.41 -18.60
C ASP A 273 11.06 -15.75 -19.27
N LEU A 274 11.18 -16.87 -18.56
CA LEU A 274 10.68 -18.17 -19.00
C LEU A 274 9.15 -18.20 -19.13
N PHE A 275 8.43 -17.60 -18.19
CA PHE A 275 6.98 -17.49 -18.25
C PHE A 275 6.52 -16.61 -19.43
N ALA A 276 7.20 -15.48 -19.63
CA ALA A 276 6.97 -14.57 -20.74
C ALA A 276 7.24 -15.27 -22.07
N ALA A 277 8.38 -15.95 -22.23
CA ALA A 277 8.68 -16.73 -23.43
C ALA A 277 7.63 -17.83 -23.68
N ARG A 278 7.14 -18.51 -22.64
CA ARG A 278 6.13 -19.58 -22.78
C ARG A 278 4.71 -19.07 -23.08
N LYS A 279 4.36 -17.86 -22.68
CA LYS A 279 2.98 -17.34 -22.77
C LYS A 279 2.80 -16.22 -23.80
N LEU A 280 3.86 -15.51 -24.15
CA LEU A 280 3.83 -14.36 -25.04
C LEU A 280 4.49 -14.61 -26.40
N ASP A 281 5.16 -15.76 -26.63
CA ASP A 281 5.66 -16.11 -27.96
C ASP A 281 4.50 -16.58 -28.86
N PRO A 282 4.16 -15.84 -29.94
CA PRO A 282 3.02 -16.15 -30.80
C PRO A 282 3.28 -17.32 -31.77
N ARG A 283 4.42 -18.01 -31.68
CA ARG A 283 4.81 -19.09 -32.63
C ARG A 283 4.39 -20.50 -32.22
N THR A 284 3.72 -20.69 -31.09
CA THR A 284 3.23 -22.02 -30.64
C THR A 284 1.72 -22.09 -30.45
N ARG A 285 0.94 -21.41 -31.30
CA ARG A 285 -0.50 -21.66 -31.46
C ARG A 285 -0.83 -22.01 -32.89
#